data_AF-A0A351G5R0-F1
#
_entry.id   AF-A0A351G5R0-F1
#
_cell.length_a   1.000
_cell.length_b   1.000
_cell.length_c   1.000
_cell.angle_alpha   90.00
_cell.angle_beta   90.00
_cell.angle_gamma   90.00
#
_symmetry.space_group_name_H-M   'P 1'
#
loop_
_entity.id
_entity.type
_entity.pdbx_description
1 polymer ?
#
loop_
_entity_poly.entity_id
_entity_poly.type
_entity_poly.pdbx_seq_one_letter_code
_entity_poly.pdbx_strand_id
1 'polypeptide(L)'
;MAESSSYDLEYLRIGLEEIEDYLLSKELFWPVTGRPAGGKPFNKMTIGNLLLSERRLVAHSKAGLLTAAEESELVGMQGRLEAVQAKWRVNWEEKASQEYQTRFNQWMRALEELKSDRYQNAPYYRNEVRARVQMELLADHVPHNEQINLQAFDNLLKSIFKPGHFIWQAELSAGFSPDKFWYLYGSV
;
A
#
# COMPACT_ATOMS: atom_id res chain seq x y z
N MET A 1 -10.92 0.76 7.16
CA MET A 1 -10.84 -0.69 7.45
C MET A 1 -9.96 -1.31 6.38
N ALA A 2 -8.91 -2.04 6.73
CA ALA A 2 -8.11 -2.77 5.73
C ALA A 2 -8.90 -3.95 5.16
N GLU A 3 -8.52 -4.40 3.98
CA GLU A 3 -9.09 -5.54 3.29
C GLU A 3 -8.75 -6.88 4.00
N SER A 4 -9.50 -7.95 3.72
CA SER A 4 -9.27 -9.29 4.32
C SER A 4 -8.17 -10.06 3.59
N SER A 5 -7.62 -11.11 4.20
CA SER A 5 -6.64 -12.00 3.56
C SER A 5 -7.19 -12.61 2.26
N SER A 6 -8.45 -13.09 2.27
CA SER A 6 -9.10 -13.62 1.06
C SER A 6 -9.23 -12.57 -0.05
N TYR A 7 -9.53 -11.30 0.30
CA TYR A 7 -9.52 -10.21 -0.67
C TYR A 7 -8.14 -10.03 -1.27
N ASP A 8 -7.10 -9.99 -0.42
CA ASP A 8 -5.73 -9.73 -0.87
C ASP A 8 -5.17 -10.87 -1.74
N LEU A 9 -5.47 -12.13 -1.41
CA LEU A 9 -5.09 -13.29 -2.23
C LEU A 9 -5.73 -13.20 -3.62
N GLU A 10 -7.05 -12.97 -3.69
CA GLU A 10 -7.77 -12.86 -4.95
C GLU A 10 -7.28 -11.66 -5.78
N TYR A 11 -7.06 -10.53 -5.11
CA TYR A 11 -6.54 -9.32 -5.74
C TYR A 11 -5.15 -9.50 -6.35
N LEU A 12 -4.23 -10.14 -5.63
CA LEU A 12 -2.90 -10.46 -6.16
C LEU A 12 -2.96 -11.46 -7.31
N ARG A 13 -3.85 -12.45 -7.23
CA ARG A 13 -4.01 -13.45 -8.29
C ARG A 13 -4.43 -12.79 -9.61
N ILE A 14 -5.49 -11.98 -9.58
CA ILE A 14 -5.96 -11.23 -10.76
C ILE A 14 -4.88 -10.26 -11.22
N GLY A 15 -4.26 -9.54 -10.28
CA GLY A 15 -3.21 -8.58 -10.58
C GLY A 15 -2.05 -9.23 -11.35
N LEU A 16 -1.59 -10.40 -10.93
CA LEU A 16 -0.51 -11.15 -11.59
C LEU A 16 -0.88 -11.72 -12.96
N GLU A 17 -2.17 -11.86 -13.28
CA GLU A 17 -2.64 -12.22 -14.62
C GLU A 17 -2.59 -11.02 -15.57
N GLU A 18 -2.92 -9.83 -15.07
CA GLU A 18 -3.03 -8.60 -15.88
C GLU A 18 -1.76 -7.72 -15.83
N ILE A 19 -0.76 -8.05 -14.99
CA ILE A 19 0.36 -7.15 -14.68
C ILE A 19 1.22 -6.80 -15.89
N GLU A 20 1.42 -7.73 -16.83
CA GLU A 20 2.22 -7.45 -18.03
C GLU A 20 1.51 -6.42 -18.93
N ASP A 21 0.21 -6.59 -19.18
CA ASP A 21 -0.59 -5.65 -19.96
C ASP A 21 -0.64 -4.27 -19.28
N TYR A 22 -0.80 -4.25 -17.96
CA TYR A 22 -0.75 -3.02 -17.17
C TYR A 22 0.57 -2.26 -17.31
N LEU A 23 1.71 -2.95 -17.19
CA LEU A 23 3.04 -2.37 -17.30
C LEU A 23 3.33 -1.81 -18.70
N LEU A 24 2.76 -2.45 -19.74
CA LEU A 24 2.88 -2.00 -21.13
C LEU A 24 1.87 -0.90 -21.49
N SER A 25 0.83 -0.71 -20.69
CA SER A 25 -0.19 0.31 -20.90
C SER A 25 0.27 1.71 -20.49
N LYS A 26 -0.48 2.72 -20.91
CA LYS A 26 -0.33 4.11 -20.40
C LYS A 26 -1.16 4.38 -19.14
N GLU A 27 -1.99 3.44 -18.70
CA GLU A 27 -2.90 3.67 -17.57
C GLU A 27 -2.17 3.50 -16.24
N LEU A 28 -2.21 4.50 -15.36
CA LEU A 28 -1.61 4.39 -14.03
C LEU A 28 -2.49 3.60 -13.06
N PHE A 29 -3.82 3.78 -13.18
CA PHE A 29 -4.84 3.15 -12.34
C PHE A 29 -5.68 2.19 -13.16
N TRP A 30 -5.22 0.94 -13.22
CA TRP A 30 -5.80 -0.09 -14.07
C TRP A 30 -7.10 -0.67 -13.47
N PRO A 31 -8.20 -0.74 -14.25
CA PRO A 31 -9.45 -1.29 -13.75
C PRO A 31 -9.33 -2.81 -13.56
N VAL A 32 -9.57 -3.29 -12.34
CA VAL A 32 -9.63 -4.73 -12.06
C VAL A 32 -11.08 -5.19 -12.20
N THR A 33 -11.30 -6.21 -13.02
CA THR A 33 -12.64 -6.80 -13.20
C THR A 33 -12.96 -7.81 -12.10
N GLY A 34 -14.25 -8.04 -11.85
CA GLY A 34 -14.72 -8.97 -10.81
C GLY A 34 -15.13 -8.32 -9.49
N ARG A 35 -15.60 -9.15 -8.55
CA ARG A 35 -15.96 -8.73 -7.20
C ARG A 35 -15.56 -9.82 -6.19
N PRO A 36 -14.81 -9.48 -5.13
CA PRO A 36 -14.49 -10.41 -4.06
C PRO A 36 -15.76 -10.84 -3.32
N ALA A 37 -15.66 -11.96 -2.60
CA ALA A 37 -16.66 -12.40 -1.65
C ALA A 37 -16.95 -11.28 -0.63
N GLY A 38 -18.15 -10.68 -0.68
CA GLY A 38 -18.52 -9.52 0.14
C GLY A 38 -18.93 -8.27 -0.64
N GLY A 39 -18.81 -8.29 -1.98
CA GLY A 39 -19.56 -7.38 -2.88
C GLY A 39 -18.99 -5.97 -3.11
N LYS A 40 -17.94 -5.55 -2.38
CA LYS A 40 -17.21 -4.30 -2.69
C LYS A 40 -16.29 -4.52 -3.90
N PRO A 41 -16.29 -3.63 -4.92
CA PRO A 41 -15.35 -3.74 -6.04
C PRO A 41 -13.88 -3.77 -5.60
N PHE A 42 -13.03 -4.42 -6.40
CA PHE A 42 -11.59 -4.34 -6.21
C PHE A 42 -11.10 -2.90 -6.36
N ASN A 43 -10.02 -2.57 -5.63
CA ASN A 43 -9.31 -1.33 -5.86
C ASN A 43 -8.69 -1.38 -7.27
N LYS A 44 -8.56 -0.22 -7.94
CA LYS A 44 -7.80 -0.18 -9.19
C LYS A 44 -6.37 -0.69 -8.97
N MET A 45 -5.88 -1.51 -9.89
CA MET A 45 -4.53 -2.05 -9.84
C MET A 45 -3.51 -0.95 -10.12
N THR A 46 -2.54 -0.91 -9.22
CA THR A 46 -1.34 -0.09 -9.28
C THR A 46 -0.22 -0.88 -8.60
N ILE A 47 1.05 -0.57 -8.86
CA ILE A 47 2.19 -1.23 -8.19
C ILE A 47 2.05 -1.09 -6.67
N GLY A 48 1.74 0.10 -6.17
CA GLY A 48 1.56 0.37 -4.75
C GLY A 48 0.37 -0.35 -4.12
N ASN A 49 -0.69 -0.67 -4.86
CA ASN A 49 -1.78 -1.51 -4.33
C ASN A 49 -1.38 -2.99 -4.30
N LEU A 50 -0.64 -3.49 -5.30
CA LEU A 50 -0.12 -4.86 -5.30
C LEU A 50 0.84 -5.08 -4.13
N LEU A 51 1.84 -4.20 -3.97
CA LEU A 51 2.82 -4.27 -2.87
C LEU A 51 2.14 -4.17 -1.50
N LEU A 52 1.10 -3.34 -1.38
CA LEU A 52 0.37 -3.21 -0.13
C LEU A 52 -0.46 -4.47 0.19
N SER A 53 -1.12 -5.07 -0.80
CA SER A 53 -1.83 -6.34 -0.64
C SER A 53 -0.88 -7.48 -0.27
N GLU A 54 0.26 -7.59 -0.94
CA GLU A 54 1.33 -8.53 -0.59
C GLU A 54 1.82 -8.32 0.85
N ARG A 55 2.11 -7.07 1.24
CA ARG A 55 2.55 -6.76 2.61
C ARG A 55 1.53 -7.16 3.67
N ARG A 56 0.24 -6.97 3.42
CA ARG A 56 -0.83 -7.39 4.34
C ARG A 56 -0.91 -8.92 4.44
N LEU A 57 -0.75 -9.64 3.34
CA LEU A 57 -0.72 -11.11 3.37
C LEU A 57 0.49 -11.64 4.14
N VAL A 58 1.66 -11.03 3.96
CA VAL A 58 2.85 -11.35 4.78
C VAL A 58 2.58 -11.10 6.26
N ALA A 59 1.85 -10.03 6.61
CA ALA A 59 1.44 -9.77 7.99
C ALA A 59 0.51 -10.87 8.53
N HIS A 60 -0.47 -11.31 7.73
CA HIS A 60 -1.35 -12.42 8.08
C HIS A 60 -0.61 -13.74 8.26
N SER A 61 0.35 -14.06 7.38
CA SER A 61 1.21 -15.25 7.53
C SER A 61 2.00 -15.18 8.84
N LYS A 62 2.65 -14.05 9.14
CA LYS A 62 3.39 -13.85 10.40
C LYS A 62 2.50 -13.95 11.65
N ALA A 63 1.23 -13.59 11.53
CA ALA A 63 0.25 -13.72 12.60
C ALA A 63 -0.35 -15.13 12.71
N GLY A 64 0.06 -16.08 11.85
CA GLY A 64 -0.47 -17.46 11.83
C GLY A 64 -1.92 -17.55 11.34
N LEU A 65 -2.35 -16.61 10.50
CA LEU A 65 -3.74 -16.49 10.03
C LEU A 65 -3.95 -17.00 8.60
N LEU A 66 -2.89 -17.43 7.92
CA LEU A 66 -2.98 -18.12 6.65
C LEU A 66 -2.91 -19.63 6.87
N THR A 67 -3.67 -20.38 6.07
CA THR A 67 -3.51 -21.82 5.97
C THR A 67 -2.21 -22.18 5.22
N ALA A 68 -1.70 -23.40 5.41
CA ALA A 68 -0.51 -23.86 4.69
C ALA A 68 -0.64 -23.77 3.16
N ALA A 69 -1.86 -23.93 2.63
CA ALA A 69 -2.13 -23.78 1.20
C ALA A 69 -2.01 -22.30 0.75
N GLU A 70 -2.59 -21.37 1.52
CA GLU A 70 -2.49 -19.93 1.24
C GLU A 70 -1.07 -19.40 1.42
N GLU A 71 -0.30 -19.93 2.38
CA GLU A 71 1.12 -19.59 2.53
C GLU A 71 1.93 -20.04 1.31
N SER A 72 1.72 -21.27 0.85
CA SER A 72 2.37 -21.77 -0.37
C SER A 72 1.96 -20.96 -1.60
N GLU A 73 0.69 -20.54 -1.68
CA GLU A 73 0.21 -19.68 -2.76
C GLU A 73 0.88 -18.30 -2.72
N LEU A 74 0.95 -17.68 -1.55
CA LEU A 74 1.63 -16.40 -1.35
C LEU A 74 3.08 -16.46 -1.83
N VAL A 75 3.86 -17.46 -1.39
CA VAL A 75 5.25 -17.62 -1.82
C VAL A 75 5.37 -17.74 -3.35
N GLY A 76 4.47 -18.50 -3.99
CA GLY A 76 4.44 -18.62 -5.45
C GLY A 76 4.11 -17.29 -6.15
N MET A 77 3.17 -16.52 -5.61
CA MET A 77 2.82 -15.18 -6.13
C MET A 77 3.96 -14.18 -5.97
N GLN A 78 4.69 -14.21 -4.84
CA GLN A 78 5.86 -13.36 -4.63
C GLN A 78 6.95 -13.65 -5.67
N GLY A 79 7.28 -14.92 -5.91
CA GLY A 79 8.25 -15.30 -6.94
C GLY A 79 7.82 -14.86 -8.35
N ARG A 80 6.53 -14.94 -8.70
CA ARG A 80 6.01 -14.40 -9.98
C ARG A 80 6.14 -12.90 -10.06
N LEU A 81 5.81 -12.18 -8.98
CA LEU A 81 5.89 -10.72 -8.93
C LEU A 81 7.34 -10.25 -9.13
N GLU A 82 8.30 -10.87 -8.44
CA GLU A 82 9.74 -10.61 -8.60
C GLU A 82 10.21 -10.89 -10.03
N ALA A 83 9.77 -11.99 -10.64
CA ALA A 83 10.12 -12.33 -12.02
C ALA A 83 9.58 -11.29 -13.03
N VAL A 84 8.34 -10.83 -12.85
CA VAL A 84 7.74 -9.78 -13.68
C VAL A 84 8.48 -8.46 -13.50
N GLN A 85 8.77 -8.07 -12.26
CA GLN A 85 9.55 -6.86 -11.95
C GLN A 85 10.93 -6.91 -12.63
N ALA A 86 11.62 -8.04 -12.57
CA ALA A 86 12.93 -8.19 -13.20
C ALA A 86 12.85 -8.13 -14.74
N LYS A 87 11.84 -8.77 -15.33
CA LYS A 87 11.61 -8.81 -16.79
C LYS A 87 11.25 -7.43 -17.34
N TRP A 88 10.40 -6.68 -16.65
CA TRP A 88 9.83 -5.40 -17.10
C TRP A 88 10.33 -4.23 -16.25
N ARG A 89 11.60 -4.28 -15.83
CA ARG A 89 12.19 -3.36 -14.85
C ARG A 89 11.95 -1.88 -15.16
N VAL A 90 12.18 -1.45 -16.39
CA VAL A 90 12.03 -0.04 -16.78
C VAL A 90 10.57 0.40 -16.66
N ASN A 91 9.64 -0.36 -17.24
CA ASN A 91 8.19 -0.09 -17.14
C ASN A 91 7.72 -0.09 -15.68
N TRP A 92 8.25 -1.00 -14.85
CA TRP A 92 7.95 -1.05 -13.43
C TRP A 92 8.41 0.21 -12.71
N GLU A 93 9.67 0.60 -12.87
CA GLU A 93 10.25 1.81 -12.26
C GLU A 93 9.50 3.08 -12.72
N GLU A 94 9.15 3.18 -14.00
CA GLU A 94 8.35 4.30 -14.53
C GLU A 94 6.96 4.38 -13.90
N LYS A 95 6.24 3.26 -13.81
CA LYS A 95 4.92 3.19 -13.16
C LYS A 95 5.02 3.48 -11.67
N ALA A 96 6.03 2.94 -10.99
CA ALA A 96 6.26 3.15 -9.57
C ALA A 96 6.54 4.63 -9.28
N SER A 97 7.33 5.29 -10.12
CA SER A 97 7.67 6.71 -9.97
C SER A 97 6.45 7.61 -10.20
N GLN A 98 5.66 7.33 -11.24
CA GLN A 98 4.39 8.05 -11.49
C GLN A 98 3.40 7.88 -10.34
N GLU A 99 3.25 6.66 -9.80
CA GLU A 99 2.39 6.42 -8.65
C GLU A 99 2.93 7.12 -7.41
N TYR A 100 4.22 7.01 -7.12
CA TYR A 100 4.86 7.61 -5.96
C TYR A 100 4.61 9.12 -5.89
N GLN A 101 4.80 9.83 -7.01
CA GLN A 101 4.47 11.26 -7.13
C GLN A 101 2.98 11.54 -6.93
N THR A 102 2.09 10.67 -7.46
CA THR A 102 0.65 10.81 -7.27
C THR A 102 0.24 10.63 -5.81
N ARG A 103 0.80 9.63 -5.11
CA ARG A 103 0.57 9.37 -3.68
C ARG A 103 1.13 10.48 -2.81
N PHE A 104 2.28 11.04 -3.18
CA PHE A 104 2.84 12.22 -2.51
C PHE A 104 1.88 13.40 -2.55
N ASN A 105 1.38 13.74 -3.74
CA ASN A 105 0.44 14.85 -3.90
C ASN A 105 -0.87 14.61 -3.13
N GLN A 106 -1.37 13.37 -3.11
CA GLN A 106 -2.53 12.99 -2.29
C GLN A 106 -2.24 13.21 -0.80
N TRP A 107 -1.11 12.69 -0.32
CA TRP A 107 -0.72 12.77 1.09
C TRP A 107 -0.48 14.21 1.56
N MET A 108 0.14 15.04 0.73
CA MET A 108 0.36 16.45 1.02
C MET A 108 -0.97 17.19 1.24
N ARG A 109 -1.95 17.00 0.36
CA ARG A 109 -3.29 17.59 0.51
C ARG A 109 -3.97 17.13 1.80
N ALA A 110 -3.88 15.83 2.10
CA ALA A 110 -4.42 15.29 3.34
C ALA A 110 -3.78 15.94 4.59
N LEU A 111 -2.46 16.13 4.61
CA LEU A 111 -1.79 16.80 5.72
C LEU A 111 -2.21 18.27 5.90
N GLU A 112 -2.47 18.98 4.80
CA GLU A 112 -2.97 20.36 4.85
C GLU A 112 -4.40 20.42 5.45
N GLU A 113 -5.28 19.50 5.05
CA GLU A 113 -6.63 19.37 5.60
C GLU A 113 -6.62 18.99 7.08
N LEU A 114 -5.74 18.06 7.47
CA LEU A 114 -5.57 17.66 8.87
C LEU A 114 -5.11 18.81 9.78
N LYS A 115 -4.40 19.79 9.22
CA LYS A 115 -3.94 20.97 9.95
C LYS A 115 -5.06 21.99 10.15
N SER A 116 -5.99 22.10 9.19
CA SER A 116 -7.00 23.17 9.15
C SER A 116 -8.22 22.86 10.01
N ASP A 117 -8.68 21.60 10.09
CA ASP A 117 -9.88 21.21 10.83
C ASP A 117 -9.55 20.34 12.06
N ARG A 118 -9.27 20.95 13.21
CA ARG A 118 -8.78 20.22 14.40
C ARG A 118 -9.81 19.30 15.08
N TYR A 119 -11.08 19.28 14.65
CA TYR A 119 -12.17 18.67 15.42
C TYR A 119 -12.97 17.62 14.67
N GLN A 120 -12.36 16.77 13.81
CA GLN A 120 -12.94 15.47 13.40
C GLN A 120 -12.01 14.57 12.54
N ASN A 121 -10.70 14.64 12.74
CA ASN A 121 -9.74 14.09 11.79
C ASN A 121 -9.42 12.60 11.88
N ALA A 122 -9.75 11.91 12.98
CA ALA A 122 -9.28 10.52 13.16
C ALA A 122 -9.78 9.53 12.09
N PRO A 123 -11.06 9.54 11.66
CA PRO A 123 -11.51 8.69 10.55
C PRO A 123 -10.88 9.08 9.22
N TYR A 124 -10.70 10.38 8.96
CA TYR A 124 -10.08 10.90 7.74
C TYR A 124 -8.61 10.47 7.65
N TYR A 125 -7.84 10.69 8.73
CA TYR A 125 -6.46 10.23 8.86
C TYR A 125 -6.30 8.73 8.60
N ARG A 126 -7.17 7.91 9.19
CA ARG A 126 -7.12 6.44 9.01
C ARG A 126 -7.29 6.03 7.54
N ASN A 127 -8.00 6.82 6.74
CA ASN A 127 -8.14 6.56 5.30
C ASN A 127 -6.94 7.08 4.51
N GLU A 128 -6.49 8.31 4.78
CA GLU A 128 -5.43 8.97 4.01
C GLU A 128 -4.02 8.43 4.29
N VAL A 129 -3.78 7.90 5.50
CA VAL A 129 -2.49 7.30 5.88
C VAL A 129 -2.08 6.15 4.95
N ARG A 130 -3.03 5.53 4.23
CA ARG A 130 -2.74 4.52 3.20
C ARG A 130 -1.79 5.07 2.12
N ALA A 131 -1.96 6.32 1.69
CA ALA A 131 -1.06 6.91 0.69
C ALA A 131 0.38 6.97 1.22
N ARG A 132 0.59 7.36 2.48
CA ARG A 132 1.91 7.38 3.12
C ARG A 132 2.53 5.99 3.23
N VAL A 133 1.72 4.95 3.51
CA VAL A 133 2.18 3.54 3.47
C VAL A 133 2.59 3.13 2.06
N GLN A 134 1.79 3.46 1.05
CA GLN A 134 2.10 3.11 -0.34
C GLN A 134 3.38 3.79 -0.82
N MET A 135 3.61 5.05 -0.44
CA MET A 135 4.88 5.72 -0.70
C MET A 135 6.07 4.98 -0.08
N GLU A 136 5.94 4.55 1.18
CA GLU A 136 6.98 3.79 1.88
C GLU A 136 7.30 2.46 1.19
N LEU A 137 6.28 1.79 0.63
CA LEU A 137 6.46 0.54 -0.12
C LEU A 137 7.03 0.78 -1.52
N LEU A 138 6.63 1.86 -2.19
CA LEU A 138 7.09 2.22 -3.52
C LEU A 138 8.52 2.74 -3.55
N ALA A 139 9.03 3.29 -2.44
CA ALA A 139 10.34 3.93 -2.38
C ALA A 139 11.48 3.02 -2.87
N ASP A 140 11.42 1.71 -2.57
CA ASP A 140 12.41 0.71 -2.99
C ASP A 140 12.34 0.38 -4.50
N HIS A 141 11.30 0.85 -5.20
CA HIS A 141 11.05 0.64 -6.62
C HIS A 141 11.15 1.91 -7.46
N VAL A 142 11.51 3.04 -6.85
CA VAL A 142 11.67 4.34 -7.51
C VAL A 142 13.16 4.67 -7.61
N PRO A 143 13.66 5.14 -8.78
CA PRO A 143 15.03 5.60 -8.92
C PRO A 143 15.40 6.64 -7.84
N HIS A 144 16.59 6.54 -7.27
CA HIS A 144 16.96 7.35 -6.11
C HIS A 144 16.86 8.87 -6.35
N ASN A 145 17.13 9.32 -7.58
CA ASN A 145 17.01 10.73 -8.00
C ASN A 145 15.55 11.22 -8.10
N GLU A 146 14.57 10.33 -8.11
CA GLU A 146 13.14 10.64 -8.16
C GLU A 146 12.46 10.51 -6.79
N GLN A 147 13.19 10.01 -5.78
CA GLN A 147 12.68 9.92 -4.42
C GLN A 147 12.51 11.31 -3.80
N ILE A 148 11.39 11.48 -3.10
CA ILE A 148 11.01 12.75 -2.47
C ILE A 148 11.50 12.75 -1.03
N ASN A 149 12.13 13.84 -0.60
CA ASN A 149 12.48 14.01 0.80
C ASN A 149 11.21 14.27 1.65
N LEU A 150 10.80 13.26 2.41
CA LEU A 150 9.60 13.30 3.23
C LEU A 150 9.78 14.00 4.58
N GLN A 151 10.99 14.41 4.95
CA GLN A 151 11.31 14.89 6.30
C GLN A 151 10.43 16.06 6.76
N ALA A 152 10.18 17.04 5.87
CA ALA A 152 9.36 18.20 6.19
C ALA A 152 7.90 17.81 6.48
N PHE A 153 7.35 16.86 5.70
CA PHE A 153 5.98 16.38 5.84
C PHE A 153 5.81 15.46 7.05
N ASP A 154 6.80 14.62 7.31
CA ASP A 154 6.84 13.78 8.51
C ASP A 154 6.95 14.66 9.77
N ASN A 155 7.70 15.77 9.74
CA ASN A 155 7.73 16.75 10.83
C ASN A 155 6.38 17.46 11.02
N LEU A 156 5.70 17.80 9.92
CA LEU A 156 4.37 18.38 9.97
C LEU A 156 3.39 17.42 10.65
N LEU A 157 3.35 16.14 10.24
CA LEU A 157 2.51 15.14 10.88
C LEU A 157 2.87 14.99 12.36
N LYS A 158 4.16 14.85 12.71
CA LYS A 158 4.63 14.72 14.10
C LYS A 158 4.17 15.87 15.00
N SER A 159 3.99 17.07 14.46
CA SER A 159 3.53 18.23 15.25
C SER A 159 2.07 18.12 15.72
N ILE A 160 1.26 17.31 15.05
CA ILE A 160 -0.16 17.08 15.37
C ILE A 160 -0.45 15.63 15.79
N PHE A 161 0.51 14.73 15.61
CA PHE A 161 0.37 13.31 15.90
C PHE A 161 0.50 12.99 17.39
N LYS A 162 -0.40 12.14 17.87
CA LYS A 162 -0.39 11.56 19.20
C LYS A 162 -0.09 10.06 19.06
N PRO A 163 1.10 9.61 19.49
CA PRO A 163 1.43 8.18 19.49
C PRO A 163 0.38 7.35 20.25
N GLY A 164 0.14 6.13 19.79
CA GLY A 164 -0.88 5.25 20.35
C GLY A 164 -0.88 3.87 19.70
N HIS A 165 -2.04 3.21 19.77
CA HIS A 165 -2.19 1.86 19.22
C HIS A 165 -2.16 1.86 17.69
N PHE A 166 -1.85 0.69 17.14
CA PHE A 166 -1.93 0.43 15.71
C PHE A 166 -3.35 0.70 15.18
N ILE A 167 -3.47 1.48 14.10
CA ILE A 167 -4.75 2.00 13.61
C ILE A 167 -5.41 1.16 12.51
N TRP A 168 -4.79 0.06 12.08
CA TRP A 168 -5.48 -0.93 11.25
C TRP A 168 -5.88 -2.14 12.10
N GLN A 169 -6.30 -3.21 11.46
CA GLN A 169 -6.56 -4.50 12.09
C GLN A 169 -5.31 -4.97 12.84
N ALA A 170 -5.48 -5.41 14.09
CA ALA A 170 -4.37 -5.69 15.01
C ALA A 170 -3.42 -6.76 14.44
N GLU A 171 -3.98 -7.72 13.71
CA GLU A 171 -3.29 -8.82 13.04
C GLU A 171 -2.25 -8.33 12.03
N LEU A 172 -2.49 -7.17 11.39
CA LEU A 172 -1.57 -6.62 10.40
C LEU A 172 -0.31 -6.02 11.03
N SER A 173 -0.32 -5.68 12.32
CA SER A 173 0.82 -5.04 12.98
C SER A 173 2.13 -5.84 12.84
N ALA A 174 2.04 -7.18 12.74
CA ALA A 174 3.17 -8.09 12.52
C ALA A 174 3.94 -7.82 11.20
N GLY A 175 3.31 -7.18 10.21
CA GLY A 175 3.93 -6.80 8.94
C GLY A 175 4.43 -5.36 8.86
N PHE A 176 4.09 -4.51 9.84
CA PHE A 176 4.33 -3.06 9.81
C PHE A 176 5.07 -2.60 11.06
N SER A 177 6.41 -2.71 11.09
CA SER A 177 7.22 -2.28 12.24
C SER A 177 6.99 -0.80 12.61
N PRO A 178 6.88 -0.46 13.92
CA PRO A 178 6.77 0.93 14.38
C PRO A 178 7.92 1.83 13.93
N ASP A 179 9.14 1.30 13.73
CA ASP A 179 10.29 2.13 13.32
C ASP A 179 10.12 2.68 11.90
N LYS A 180 9.60 1.86 10.99
CA LYS A 180 9.37 2.22 9.57
C LYS A 180 8.00 2.85 9.35
N PHE A 181 6.97 2.36 10.06
CA PHE A 181 5.57 2.74 9.86
C PHE A 181 4.98 3.44 11.09
N TRP A 182 5.76 4.28 11.79
CA TRP A 182 5.36 4.97 13.04
C TRP A 182 4.01 5.69 12.96
N TYR A 183 3.67 6.22 11.78
CA TYR A 183 2.40 6.93 11.51
C TYR A 183 1.18 6.00 11.56
N LEU A 184 1.34 4.68 11.56
CA LEU A 184 0.27 3.72 11.82
C LEU A 184 0.01 3.49 13.31
N TYR A 185 0.81 4.06 14.21
CA TYR A 185 0.77 3.82 15.66
C TYR A 185 0.38 5.08 16.43
N GLY A 186 -0.87 5.52 16.23
CA GLY A 186 -1.39 6.73 16.86
C GLY A 186 -2.46 7.44 16.04
N SER A 187 -2.84 8.64 16.47
CA SER A 187 -3.89 9.44 15.85
C SER A 187 -3.45 10.90 15.69
N VAL A 188 -4.26 11.68 14.98
CA VAL A 188 -4.14 13.14 14.86
C VAL A 188 -5.34 13.81 15.53
#